data_AF-A0A926THZ2-F1
#
_entry.id   AF-A0A926THZ2-F1
#
_cell.length_a   1.000
_cell.length_b   1.000
_cell.length_c   1.000
_cell.angle_alpha   90.00
_cell.angle_beta   90.00
_cell.angle_gamma   90.00
#
_symmetry.space_group_name_H-M   'P 1'
#
loop_
_entity.id
_entity.type
_entity.pdbx_description
1 polymer ?
#
loop_
_entity_poly.entity_id
_entity_poly.type
_entity_poly.pdbx_seq_one_letter_code
_entity_poly.pdbx_strand_id
1 'polypeptide(L)'
;MSDLIQAVLNSDEKTNLRQFASQLRTSEKRYLLRNEILSAFSDYCKNYEKSDVFYTSSRLGKLIYYVQEIILDGDSLCVIIRPQIAKQEAYRLLEDMTMEPMSSQDLL
;
A
#
# COMPACT_ATOMS: atom_id res chain seq x y z
N MET A 1 -3.38 14.25 -3.88
CA MET A 1 -3.12 12.80 -3.74
C MET A 1 -1.78 12.51 -4.37
N SER A 2 -0.94 11.69 -3.73
CA SER A 2 0.41 11.38 -4.19
C SER A 2 0.40 10.87 -5.64
N ASP A 3 1.34 11.34 -6.46
CA ASP A 3 1.54 10.84 -7.83
C ASP A 3 1.73 9.32 -7.85
N LEU A 4 2.30 8.74 -6.78
CA LEU A 4 2.48 7.31 -6.61
C LEU A 4 1.15 6.56 -6.53
N ILE A 5 0.19 7.06 -5.74
CA ILE A 5 -1.13 6.44 -5.60
C ILE A 5 -1.91 6.60 -6.90
N GLN A 6 -1.92 7.81 -7.47
CA GLN A 6 -2.62 8.06 -8.73
C GLN A 6 -2.10 7.19 -9.87
N ALA A 7 -0.78 6.98 -9.95
CA ALA A 7 -0.18 6.10 -10.94
C ALA A 7 -0.74 4.67 -10.84
N VAL A 8 -0.92 4.15 -9.63
CA VAL A 8 -1.49 2.81 -9.43
C VAL A 8 -2.99 2.79 -9.76
N LEU A 9 -3.77 3.72 -9.20
CA LEU A 9 -5.23 3.73 -9.37
C LEU A 9 -5.69 3.97 -10.82
N ASN A 10 -4.92 4.73 -11.61
CA ASN A 10 -5.22 5.02 -13.00
C ASN A 10 -4.65 3.97 -13.98
N SER A 11 -4.17 2.84 -13.46
CA SER A 11 -3.62 1.74 -14.26
C SER A 11 -4.30 0.42 -13.94
N ASP A 12 -4.03 -0.61 -14.74
CA ASP A 12 -4.50 -1.97 -14.48
C ASP A 12 -3.95 -2.54 -13.16
N GLU A 13 -2.89 -1.93 -12.62
CA GLU A 13 -2.33 -2.29 -11.31
C GLU A 13 -3.24 -1.93 -10.12
N LYS A 14 -4.33 -1.17 -10.34
CA LYS A 14 -5.38 -0.99 -9.33
C LYS A 14 -5.94 -2.34 -8.84
N THR A 15 -6.08 -3.31 -9.73
CA THR A 15 -6.54 -4.66 -9.37
C THR A 15 -5.51 -5.40 -8.51
N ASN A 16 -4.21 -5.21 -8.81
CA ASN A 16 -3.13 -5.77 -7.99
C ASN A 16 -3.12 -5.14 -6.59
N LEU A 17 -3.33 -3.82 -6.48
CA LEU A 17 -3.46 -3.14 -5.19
C LEU A 17 -4.66 -3.69 -4.39
N ARG A 18 -5.81 -3.93 -5.05
CA ARG A 18 -6.99 -4.53 -4.40
C ARG A 18 -6.70 -5.93 -3.87
N GLN A 19 -6.04 -6.77 -4.68
CA GLN A 19 -5.67 -8.13 -4.27
C GLN A 19 -4.70 -8.11 -3.10
N PHE A 20 -3.68 -7.25 -3.15
CA PHE A 20 -2.73 -7.08 -2.07
C PHE A 20 -3.42 -6.58 -0.78
N ALA A 21 -4.28 -5.57 -0.89
CA ALA A 21 -5.08 -5.06 0.23
C ALA A 21 -5.96 -6.16 0.85
N SER A 22 -6.60 -7.01 0.03
CA SER A 22 -7.38 -8.15 0.51
C SER A 22 -6.51 -9.17 1.25
N GLN A 23 -5.31 -9.48 0.75
CA GLN A 23 -4.36 -10.36 1.43
C GLN A 23 -3.89 -9.77 2.77
N LEU A 24 -3.70 -8.45 2.85
CA LEU A 24 -3.37 -7.81 4.12
C LEU A 24 -4.53 -7.92 5.11
N ARG A 25 -5.77 -7.72 4.68
CA ARG A 25 -6.96 -7.84 5.55
C ARG A 25 -7.16 -9.24 6.13
N THR A 26 -6.71 -10.28 5.44
CA THR A 26 -6.75 -11.65 5.97
C THR A 26 -5.60 -11.97 6.92
N SER A 27 -4.60 -11.08 7.04
CA SER A 27 -3.54 -11.19 8.04
C SER A 27 -4.07 -10.78 9.41
N GLU A 28 -3.67 -11.51 10.46
CA GLU A 28 -3.98 -11.14 11.85
C GLU A 28 -3.24 -9.86 12.30
N LYS A 29 -2.21 -9.45 11.56
CA LYS A 29 -1.39 -8.27 11.88
C LYS A 29 -2.13 -6.98 11.52
N ARG A 30 -2.41 -6.16 12.54
CA ARG A 30 -3.03 -4.84 12.36
C ARG A 30 -2.06 -3.72 12.03
N TYR A 31 -0.79 -3.88 12.38
CA TYR A 31 0.25 -2.88 12.13
C TYR A 31 1.39 -3.57 11.41
N LEU A 32 1.75 -3.06 10.24
CA LEU A 32 2.87 -3.54 9.45
C LEU A 32 3.89 -2.43 9.30
N LEU A 33 5.10 -2.69 9.78
CA LEU A 33 6.25 -1.84 9.51
C LEU A 33 6.88 -2.17 8.16
N ARG A 34 7.75 -1.29 7.68
CA ARG A 34 8.46 -1.39 6.41
C ARG A 34 8.88 -2.81 5.99
N ASN A 35 9.62 -3.52 6.83
CA ASN A 35 10.13 -4.86 6.49
C ASN A 35 9.00 -5.89 6.37
N GLU A 36 7.95 -5.76 7.17
CA GLU A 36 6.78 -6.63 7.12
C GLU A 36 5.95 -6.37 5.87
N ILE A 37 5.83 -5.10 5.46
CA ILE A 37 5.19 -4.72 4.19
C ILE A 37 5.95 -5.32 3.02
N LEU A 38 7.29 -5.21 3.01
CA LEU A 38 8.12 -5.80 1.95
C LEU A 38 7.99 -7.33 1.92
N SER A 39 7.94 -7.99 3.08
CA SER A 39 7.70 -9.43 3.16
C SER A 39 6.33 -9.80 2.62
N ALA A 40 5.26 -9.14 3.09
CA ALA A 40 3.90 -9.40 2.64
C ALA A 40 3.73 -9.16 1.13
N PHE A 41 4.39 -8.12 0.59
CA PHE A 41 4.38 -7.84 -0.84
C PHE A 41 5.19 -8.87 -1.63
N SER A 42 6.32 -9.35 -1.11
CA SER A 42 7.07 -10.46 -1.71
C SER A 42 6.23 -11.74 -1.76
N ASP A 43 5.53 -12.06 -0.67
CA ASP A 43 4.65 -13.23 -0.60
C ASP A 43 3.45 -13.10 -1.55
N TYR A 44 2.87 -11.90 -1.65
CA TYR A 44 1.86 -11.60 -2.68
C TYR A 44 2.40 -11.84 -4.09
N CYS A 45 3.58 -11.31 -4.42
CA CYS A 45 4.18 -11.51 -5.74
C CYS A 45 4.42 -12.99 -6.04
N LYS A 46 4.87 -13.78 -5.07
CA LYS A 46 5.04 -15.24 -5.23
C LYS A 46 3.72 -15.96 -5.44
N ASN A 47 2.71 -15.67 -4.60
CA ASN A 47 1.41 -16.34 -4.64
C ASN A 47 0.64 -16.09 -5.94
N TYR A 48 0.84 -14.92 -6.56
CA TYR A 48 0.20 -14.55 -7.81
C TYR A 48 1.15 -14.63 -9.01
N GLU A 49 2.28 -15.33 -8.87
CA GLU A 49 3.27 -15.57 -9.93
C GLU A 49 3.70 -14.30 -10.69
N LYS A 50 3.86 -13.18 -9.96
CA LYS A 50 4.31 -11.92 -10.52
C LYS A 50 5.79 -12.02 -10.88
N SER A 51 6.17 -11.40 -11.99
CA SER A 51 7.58 -11.34 -12.42
C SER A 51 8.44 -10.51 -11.46
N ASP A 52 9.74 -10.76 -11.43
CA ASP A 52 10.69 -9.94 -10.66
C ASP A 52 10.69 -8.46 -11.09
N VAL A 53 10.40 -8.21 -12.38
CA VAL A 53 10.23 -6.87 -12.93
C VAL A 53 9.01 -6.19 -12.31
N PHE A 54 7.93 -6.93 -12.04
CA PHE A 54 6.77 -6.38 -11.33
C PHE A 54 7.14 -5.96 -9.91
N TYR A 55 7.87 -6.78 -9.17
CA TYR A 55 8.28 -6.44 -7.79
C TYR A 55 9.15 -5.18 -7.73
N THR A 56 10.09 -5.02 -8.67
CA THR A 56 11.08 -3.92 -8.63
C THR A 56 10.65 -2.65 -9.36
N SER A 57 9.85 -2.77 -10.42
CA SER A 57 9.65 -1.69 -11.41
C SER A 57 8.20 -1.36 -11.72
N SER A 58 7.22 -2.11 -11.19
CA SER A 58 5.80 -1.78 -11.36
C SER A 58 5.42 -0.50 -10.61
N ARG A 59 4.27 0.09 -10.97
CA ARG A 59 3.76 1.27 -10.25
C ARG A 59 3.43 0.92 -8.81
N LEU A 60 2.86 -0.26 -8.58
CA LEU A 60 2.57 -0.79 -7.26
C LEU A 60 3.86 -1.07 -6.48
N GLY A 61 4.85 -1.72 -7.10
CA GLY A 61 6.16 -1.95 -6.49
C GLY A 61 6.83 -0.63 -6.08
N LYS A 62 6.74 0.39 -6.94
CA LYS A 62 7.23 1.74 -6.62
C LYS A 62 6.43 2.40 -5.49
N LEU A 63 5.10 2.26 -5.46
CA LEU A 63 4.28 2.74 -4.35
C LEU A 63 4.72 2.07 -3.05
N ILE A 64 4.75 0.73 -3.02
CA ILE A 64 5.19 -0.06 -1.87
C ILE A 64 6.59 0.34 -1.42
N TYR A 65 7.50 0.62 -2.35
CA TYR A 65 8.85 1.09 -2.02
C TYR A 65 8.85 2.39 -1.19
N TYR A 66 7.83 3.25 -1.28
CA TYR A 66 7.74 4.46 -0.46
C TYR A 66 6.78 4.35 0.73
N VAL A 67 6.05 3.24 0.88
CA VAL A 67 5.23 2.99 2.07
C VAL A 67 6.12 2.61 3.24
N GLN A 68 5.97 3.32 4.35
CA GLN A 68 6.69 3.06 5.60
C GLN A 68 5.89 2.20 6.55
N GLU A 69 4.58 2.44 6.61
CA GLU A 69 3.69 1.79 7.55
C GLU A 69 2.33 1.56 6.89
N ILE A 70 1.71 0.44 7.25
CA ILE A 70 0.32 0.13 6.93
C ILE A 70 -0.37 -0.23 8.23
N ILE A 71 -1.50 0.43 8.48
CA ILE A 71 -2.36 0.18 9.64
C ILE A 71 -3.70 -0.33 9.11
N LEU A 72 -4.14 -1.46 9.61
CA LEU A 72 -5.46 -2.00 9.34
C LEU A 72 -6.42 -1.47 10.42
N ASP A 73 -7.44 -0.74 9.96
CA ASP A 73 -8.47 -0.16 10.81
C ASP A 73 -9.85 -0.57 10.27
N GLY A 74 -10.44 -1.58 10.92
CA GLY A 74 -11.64 -2.27 10.42
C GLY A 74 -11.43 -2.83 9.01
N ASP A 75 -12.27 -2.38 8.08
CA ASP A 75 -12.19 -2.77 6.66
C ASP A 75 -11.29 -1.83 5.82
N SER A 76 -10.74 -0.78 6.45
CA SER A 76 -9.89 0.20 5.78
C SER A 76 -8.40 -0.02 6.05
N LEU A 77 -7.57 0.43 5.12
CA LEU A 77 -6.11 0.40 5.23
C LEU A 77 -5.59 1.82 5.26
N CYS A 78 -4.99 2.24 6.36
CA CYS A 78 -4.25 3.49 6.43
C CYS A 78 -2.81 3.23 5.95
N VAL A 79 -2.39 3.96 4.92
CA VAL A 79 -1.09 3.83 4.27
C VAL A 79 -0.30 5.10 4.52
N ILE A 80 0.87 4.97 5.15
CA ILE A 80 1.78 6.08 5.43
C ILE A 80 2.92 6.02 4.42
N ILE A 81 3.03 7.04 3.59
CA ILE A 81 3.98 7.14 2.48
C ILE A 81 5.00 8.23 2.78
N ARG A 82 6.28 7.93 2.56
CA ARG A 82 7.39 8.88 2.73
C ARG A 82 8.22 8.97 1.44
N PRO A 83 7.74 9.71 0.42
CA PRO A 83 8.41 9.77 -0.87
C PRO A 83 9.75 10.52 -0.82
N GLN A 84 9.92 11.45 0.14
CA GLN A 84 11.10 12.29 0.30
C GLN A 84 11.43 12.49 1.79
N ILE A 85 12.66 12.90 2.09
CA ILE A 85 13.07 13.25 3.45
C ILE A 85 12.16 14.37 3.96
N ALA A 86 11.71 14.23 5.21
CA ALA A 86 10.78 15.14 5.89
C ALA A 86 9.41 15.38 5.20
N LYS A 87 9.07 14.61 4.16
CA LYS A 87 7.74 14.65 3.54
C LYS A 87 7.00 13.33 3.79
N GLN A 88 5.94 13.41 4.57
CA GLN A 88 5.05 12.29 4.87
C GLN A 88 3.64 12.62 4.39
N GLU A 89 2.98 11.64 3.80
CA GLU A 89 1.59 11.70 3.38
C GLU A 89 0.88 10.46 3.89
N ALA A 90 -0.33 10.61 4.42
CA ALA A 90 -1.13 9.50 4.89
C ALA A 90 -2.45 9.46 4.12
N TYR A 91 -2.88 8.24 3.80
CA TYR A 91 -4.12 8.02 3.06
C TYR A 91 -4.84 6.80 3.61
N ARG A 92 -6.18 6.89 3.70
CA ARG A 92 -7.06 5.77 3.99
C ARG A 92 -7.55 5.17 2.67
N LEU A 93 -7.30 3.88 2.49
CA LEU A 93 -7.86 3.06 1.43
C LEU A 93 -9.13 2.37 1.94
N LEU A 94 -10.27 2.77 1.40
CA LEU A 94 -11.55 2.15 1.68
C LEU A 94 -11.75 0.86 0.85
N GLU A 95 -12.81 0.11 1.15
CA GLU A 95 -13.12 -1.16 0.48
C GLU A 95 -13.41 -0.98 -1.03
N ASP A 96 -14.05 0.13 -1.40
CA ASP A 96 -14.38 0.51 -2.77
C ASP A 96 -13.15 0.99 -3.60
N MET A 97 -11.96 0.95 -3.01
CA MET A 97 -10.69 1.48 -3.55
C MET A 97 -10.61 3.00 -3.64
N THR A 98 -11.46 3.72 -2.92
CA THR A 98 -11.33 5.17 -2.73
C THR A 98 -10.18 5.45 -1.76
N MET A 99 -9.36 6.45 -2.11
CA MET A 99 -8.22 6.89 -1.32
C MET A 99 -8.51 8.27 -0.75
N GLU A 100 -8.66 8.36 0.56
CA GLU A 100 -8.93 9.61 1.27
C GLU A 100 -7.67 10.11 1.96
N PRO A 101 -7.25 11.38 1.79
CA PRO A 101 -6.12 11.91 2.53
C PRO A 101 -6.44 11.95 4.03
N MET A 102 -5.45 11.58 4.84
CA MET A 102 -5.52 11.67 6.30
C MET A 102 -4.58 12.78 6.78
N SER A 103 -5.03 13.52 7.79
CA SER A 103 -4.17 14.45 8.52
C SER A 103 -3.30 13.69 9.53
N SER A 104 -2.29 14.36 10.07
CA SER A 104 -1.50 13.79 11.17
C SER A 104 -2.32 13.59 12.44
N GLN A 105 -3.42 14.35 12.63
CA GLN A 105 -4.30 14.20 13.78
C GLN A 105 -5.16 12.93 13.68
N ASP A 106 -5.48 12.48 12.47
CA ASP A 106 -6.25 11.25 12.24
C ASP A 106 -5.43 9.96 12.48
N LEU A 107 -4.12 10.10 12.70
CA LEU A 107 -3.18 9.01 12.99
C LEU A 107 -2.84 8.87 14.48
N LEU A 108 -3.33 9.79 15.34
CA LEU A 108 -3.04 9.87 16.78
C LEU A 108 -4.24 9.38 17.60
#